data_AF-A0A7Y3KJL7-F1
#
_entry.id   AF-A0A7Y3KJL7-F1
#
_cell.length_a   1.000
_cell.length_b   1.000
_cell.length_c   1.000
_cell.angle_alpha   90.00
_cell.angle_beta   90.00
_cell.angle_gamma   90.00
#
_symmetry.space_group_name_H-M   'P 1'
#
loop_
_entity.id
_entity.type
_entity.pdbx_description
1 polymer ?
#
loop_
_entity_poly.entity_id
_entity_poly.type
_entity_poly.pdbx_seq_one_letter_code
_entity_poly.pdbx_strand_id
1 'polypeptide(L)'
;MVLEIPLHGKDGFLLRQRAFDFFGRYATTTGAERGSTEQQYSGLLAEVVVRQFLNLPHIEDDKDRNINLGYDLQLPSGVKVDVKCRGGTRPFEEEYEGSGEMKREAKHNLFARQVYDENLNTDIYLMMHLRTPNKYKMPGTERQRSWCLYVCGWVSKERVKREGVYLERGAITERGGSWFPYRGQEIEFYHRNLNPILKMEDLLNLTLIDVEADKLKNGHYNLTTIDAIRIAMDLFARGLLEKKHIEFIKNKAGIVGAAYLIFKSISAFGRMVIQGKTDNYK
;
A
#
# COMPACT_ATOMS: atom_id res chain seq x y z
N MET A 1 -3.50 16.86 -1.83
CA MET A 1 -4.46 16.76 -2.96
C MET A 1 -3.99 15.63 -3.84
N VAL A 2 -4.87 14.66 -4.10
CA VAL A 2 -4.58 13.44 -4.85
C VAL A 2 -5.34 13.49 -6.17
N LEU A 3 -4.69 13.08 -7.26
CA LEU A 3 -5.32 13.03 -8.58
C LEU A 3 -6.37 11.91 -8.61
N GLU A 4 -7.61 12.24 -8.98
CA GLU A 4 -8.72 11.31 -9.10
C GLU A 4 -9.00 10.97 -10.57
N ILE A 5 -9.10 9.68 -10.86
CA ILE A 5 -9.45 9.15 -12.19
C ILE A 5 -10.77 8.38 -12.04
N PRO A 6 -11.91 8.97 -12.42
CA PRO A 6 -13.18 8.28 -12.42
C PRO A 6 -13.16 7.09 -13.39
N LEU A 7 -13.53 5.91 -12.91
CA LEU A 7 -13.58 4.67 -13.70
C LEU A 7 -15.03 4.20 -13.87
N HIS A 8 -15.95 5.14 -14.07
CA HIS A 8 -17.39 4.87 -14.27
C HIS A 8 -17.83 5.24 -15.69
N GLY A 9 -19.02 4.79 -16.09
CA GLY A 9 -19.49 4.97 -17.46
C GLY A 9 -18.82 3.99 -18.44
N LYS A 10 -18.99 4.26 -19.74
CA LYS A 10 -18.53 3.36 -20.81
C LYS A 10 -17.01 3.21 -20.82
N ASP A 11 -16.27 4.33 -20.82
CA ASP A 11 -14.81 4.30 -20.95
C ASP A 11 -14.14 3.65 -19.73
N GLY A 12 -14.59 4.02 -18.53
CA GLY A 12 -14.12 3.37 -17.29
C GLY A 12 -14.45 1.89 -17.24
N PHE A 13 -15.62 1.47 -17.75
CA PHE A 13 -15.97 0.06 -17.86
C PHE A 13 -15.07 -0.70 -18.85
N LEU A 14 -14.73 -0.11 -19.99
CA LEU A 14 -13.83 -0.74 -20.97
C LEU A 14 -12.44 -1.02 -20.37
N LEU A 15 -11.90 -0.09 -19.58
CA LEU A 15 -10.62 -0.30 -18.87
C LEU A 15 -10.72 -1.43 -17.83
N ARG A 16 -11.80 -1.47 -17.06
CA ARG A 16 -12.09 -2.56 -16.10
C ARG A 16 -12.24 -3.91 -16.80
N GLN A 17 -12.96 -3.94 -17.92
CA GLN A 17 -13.17 -5.16 -18.70
C GLN A 17 -11.85 -5.68 -19.29
N ARG A 18 -11.02 -4.80 -19.87
CA ARG A 18 -9.68 -5.17 -20.38
C ARG A 18 -8.82 -5.78 -19.28
N ALA A 19 -8.75 -5.14 -18.11
CA ALA A 19 -8.02 -5.68 -16.96
C ALA A 19 -8.59 -7.04 -16.53
N PHE A 20 -9.91 -7.21 -16.52
CA PHE A 20 -10.55 -8.48 -16.15
C PHE A 20 -10.23 -9.61 -17.13
N ASP A 21 -10.28 -9.32 -18.43
CA ASP A 21 -10.01 -10.29 -19.50
C ASP A 21 -8.54 -10.75 -19.47
N PHE A 22 -7.62 -9.82 -19.21
CA PHE A 22 -6.20 -10.15 -19.03
C PHE A 22 -5.97 -10.94 -17.74
N PHE A 23 -6.59 -10.51 -16.63
CA PHE A 23 -6.51 -11.21 -15.35
C PHE A 23 -6.93 -12.68 -15.46
N GLY A 24 -8.03 -12.96 -16.17
CA GLY A 24 -8.52 -14.33 -16.36
C GLY A 24 -7.52 -15.28 -17.02
N ARG A 25 -6.53 -14.75 -17.75
CA ARG A 25 -5.50 -15.53 -18.46
C ARG A 25 -4.19 -15.66 -17.68
N TYR A 26 -3.85 -14.65 -16.87
CA TYR A 26 -2.51 -14.51 -16.27
C TYR A 26 -2.51 -14.34 -14.75
N ALA A 27 -3.66 -14.55 -14.09
CA ALA A 27 -3.75 -14.52 -12.63
C ALA A 27 -2.74 -15.48 -12.00
N THR A 28 -2.02 -15.00 -10.99
CA THR A 28 -1.07 -15.84 -10.27
C THR A 28 -1.82 -16.73 -9.28
N THR A 29 -1.89 -18.03 -9.59
CA THR A 29 -2.62 -19.04 -8.81
C THR A 29 -1.75 -19.81 -7.82
N THR A 30 -0.46 -19.51 -7.73
CA THR A 30 0.50 -20.19 -6.84
C THR A 30 1.45 -19.18 -6.15
N GLY A 31 1.94 -19.49 -4.95
CA GLY A 31 2.92 -18.65 -4.23
C GLY A 31 2.43 -18.15 -2.85
N ALA A 32 3.34 -18.10 -1.88
CA ALA A 32 3.03 -17.83 -0.47
C ALA A 32 2.68 -16.36 -0.17
N GLU A 33 3.12 -15.43 -1.01
CA GLU A 33 2.91 -13.97 -0.86
C GLU A 33 2.00 -13.41 -1.96
N ARG A 34 1.16 -14.27 -2.56
CA ARG A 34 0.18 -13.80 -3.54
C ARG A 34 -0.92 -13.00 -2.87
N GLY A 35 -1.29 -11.88 -3.50
CA GLY A 35 -2.51 -11.16 -3.16
C GLY A 35 -3.76 -11.99 -3.47
N SER A 36 -4.89 -11.65 -2.86
CA SER A 36 -6.20 -12.18 -3.25
C SER A 36 -6.52 -11.82 -4.71
N THR A 37 -7.49 -12.50 -5.30
CA THR A 37 -7.99 -12.22 -6.66
C THR A 37 -8.33 -10.73 -6.83
N GLU A 38 -8.98 -10.14 -5.84
CA GLU A 38 -9.34 -8.72 -5.83
C GLU A 38 -8.11 -7.81 -5.74
N GLN A 39 -7.10 -8.19 -4.96
CA GLN A 39 -5.85 -7.43 -4.85
C GLN A 39 -5.07 -7.46 -6.15
N GLN A 40 -4.96 -8.63 -6.79
CA GLN A 40 -4.29 -8.79 -8.08
C GLN A 40 -5.01 -7.99 -9.18
N TYR A 41 -6.34 -8.09 -9.27
CA TYR A 41 -7.11 -7.28 -10.21
C TYR A 41 -6.98 -5.77 -9.95
N SER A 42 -6.97 -5.33 -8.69
CA SER A 42 -6.78 -3.90 -8.37
C SER A 42 -5.42 -3.39 -8.86
N GLY A 43 -4.35 -4.17 -8.68
CA GLY A 43 -3.02 -3.86 -9.23
C GLY A 43 -3.03 -3.79 -10.76
N LEU A 44 -3.61 -4.80 -11.40
CA LEU A 44 -3.68 -4.88 -12.86
C LEU A 44 -4.49 -3.75 -13.49
N LEU A 45 -5.64 -3.41 -12.90
CA LEU A 45 -6.46 -2.29 -13.36
C LEU A 45 -5.70 -0.97 -13.26
N ALA A 46 -4.93 -0.76 -12.19
CA ALA A 46 -4.10 0.42 -12.05
C ALA A 46 -3.03 0.48 -13.16
N GLU A 47 -2.34 -0.62 -13.44
CA GLU A 47 -1.38 -0.73 -14.55
C GLU A 47 -2.03 -0.37 -15.90
N VAL A 48 -3.20 -0.95 -16.20
CA VAL A 48 -3.96 -0.69 -17.45
C VAL A 48 -4.33 0.79 -17.58
N VAL A 49 -4.80 1.41 -16.49
CA VAL A 49 -5.15 2.84 -16.49
C VAL A 49 -3.91 3.70 -16.72
N VAL A 50 -2.80 3.42 -16.03
CA VAL A 50 -1.56 4.17 -16.21
C VAL A 50 -1.08 4.08 -17.65
N ARG A 51 -1.03 2.87 -18.23
CA ARG A 51 -0.65 2.67 -19.64
C ARG A 51 -1.53 3.47 -20.61
N GLN A 52 -2.86 3.45 -20.40
CA GLN A 52 -3.80 4.20 -21.23
C GLN A 52 -3.55 5.72 -21.17
N PHE A 53 -3.35 6.28 -19.99
CA PHE A 53 -3.13 7.72 -19.82
C PHE A 53 -1.77 8.18 -20.36
N LEU A 54 -0.75 7.31 -20.28
CA LEU A 54 0.58 7.60 -20.79
C LEU A 54 0.77 7.27 -22.27
N ASN A 55 -0.29 6.79 -22.95
CA ASN A 55 -0.25 6.30 -24.33
C ASN A 55 0.87 5.25 -24.55
N LEU A 56 1.08 4.40 -23.55
CA LEU A 56 2.00 3.26 -23.63
C LEU A 56 1.30 2.06 -24.27
N PRO A 57 2.06 1.08 -24.80
CA PRO A 57 1.50 -0.17 -25.29
C PRO A 57 0.56 -0.80 -24.26
N HIS A 58 -0.56 -1.35 -24.77
CA HIS A 58 -1.47 -2.11 -23.93
C HIS A 58 -0.74 -3.31 -23.31
N ILE A 59 -1.26 -3.76 -22.18
CA ILE A 59 -0.63 -4.81 -21.38
C ILE A 59 -0.49 -6.14 -22.15
N GLU A 60 -1.44 -6.41 -23.05
CA GLU A 60 -1.44 -7.54 -23.97
C GLU A 60 -0.39 -7.46 -25.08
N ASP A 61 0.09 -6.25 -25.40
CA ASP A 61 1.03 -5.99 -26.50
C ASP A 61 2.47 -5.77 -26.01
N ASP A 62 2.67 -5.66 -24.69
CA ASP A 62 3.97 -5.47 -24.07
C ASP A 62 4.73 -6.81 -23.98
N LYS A 63 5.65 -7.01 -24.92
CA LYS A 63 6.48 -8.21 -25.03
C LYS A 63 7.42 -8.41 -23.84
N ASP A 64 7.81 -7.33 -23.18
CA ASP A 64 8.83 -7.36 -22.14
C ASP A 64 8.19 -7.54 -20.75
N ARG A 65 6.88 -7.34 -20.61
CA ARG A 65 6.15 -7.46 -19.34
C ARG A 65 6.42 -8.78 -18.60
N ASN A 66 6.45 -9.90 -19.31
CA ASN A 66 6.66 -11.22 -18.69
C ASN A 66 8.14 -11.58 -18.47
N ILE A 67 9.05 -10.74 -18.97
CA ILE A 67 10.51 -10.92 -18.89
C ILE A 67 11.09 -9.98 -17.82
N ASN A 68 10.50 -8.80 -17.66
CA ASN A 68 10.92 -7.77 -16.72
C ASN A 68 10.59 -8.19 -15.29
N LEU A 69 11.64 -8.50 -14.51
CA LEU A 69 11.51 -8.77 -13.10
C LEU A 69 11.52 -7.45 -12.31
N GLY A 70 10.37 -7.12 -11.70
CA GLY A 70 10.27 -6.10 -10.66
C GLY A 70 9.59 -4.78 -11.02
N TYR A 71 9.23 -4.54 -12.27
CA TYR A 71 8.48 -3.33 -12.65
C TYR A 71 7.39 -3.63 -13.66
N ASP A 72 6.35 -2.80 -13.67
CA ASP A 72 5.18 -2.99 -14.52
C ASP A 72 5.31 -2.25 -15.85
N LEU A 73 6.02 -1.11 -15.88
CA LEU A 73 6.26 -0.33 -17.09
C LEU A 73 7.58 0.45 -17.02
N GLN A 74 8.13 0.76 -18.20
CA GLN A 74 9.29 1.64 -18.34
C GLN A 74 8.87 2.93 -19.06
N LEU A 75 9.22 4.06 -18.48
CA LEU A 75 8.96 5.39 -19.06
C LEU A 75 9.94 5.68 -20.21
N PRO A 76 9.61 6.60 -21.14
CA PRO A 76 10.52 6.99 -22.22
C PRO A 76 11.90 7.48 -21.75
N SER A 77 11.98 8.01 -20.54
CA SER A 77 13.22 8.42 -19.88
C SER A 77 14.11 7.26 -19.39
N GLY A 78 13.62 6.03 -19.48
CA GLY A 78 14.28 4.82 -18.98
C GLY A 78 13.93 4.44 -17.54
N VAL A 79 13.19 5.28 -16.81
CA VAL A 79 12.77 5.02 -15.42
C VAL A 79 11.80 3.84 -15.36
N LYS A 80 12.09 2.87 -14.49
CA LYS A 80 11.30 1.65 -14.29
C LYS A 80 10.33 1.81 -13.13
N VAL A 81 9.05 1.66 -13.43
CA VAL A 81 7.94 1.97 -12.52
C VAL A 81 7.19 0.71 -12.15
N ASP A 82 7.05 0.46 -10.86
CA ASP A 82 6.21 -0.59 -10.30
C ASP A 82 4.94 0.04 -9.71
N VAL A 83 3.78 -0.34 -10.26
CA VAL A 83 2.48 0.26 -9.95
C VAL A 83 1.85 -0.48 -8.77
N LYS A 84 1.69 0.22 -7.65
CA LYS A 84 1.14 -0.33 -6.42
C LYS A 84 -0.25 0.21 -6.20
N CYS A 85 -1.24 -0.67 -6.23
CA CYS A 85 -2.62 -0.29 -5.99
C CYS A 85 -3.26 -1.13 -4.89
N ARG A 86 -3.83 -0.44 -3.88
CA ARG A 86 -4.68 -1.06 -2.86
C ARG A 86 -6.16 -0.84 -3.18
N GLY A 87 -6.96 -1.90 -3.13
CA GLY A 87 -8.42 -1.84 -3.31
C GLY A 87 -9.19 -1.59 -2.00
N GLY A 88 -10.30 -0.85 -2.07
CA GLY A 88 -11.20 -0.64 -0.93
C GLY A 88 -12.53 -0.01 -1.31
N THR A 89 -13.51 -0.08 -0.41
CA THR A 89 -14.84 0.51 -0.63
C THR A 89 -14.91 2.00 -0.32
N ARG A 90 -14.00 2.49 0.52
CA ARG A 90 -13.89 3.90 0.90
C ARG A 90 -13.08 4.68 -0.15
N PRO A 91 -13.36 5.98 -0.35
CA PRO A 91 -12.45 6.85 -1.09
C PRO A 91 -11.08 6.92 -0.39
N PHE A 92 -10.06 7.40 -1.12
CA PHE A 92 -8.79 7.71 -0.50
C PHE A 92 -8.95 8.95 0.40
N GLU A 93 -8.38 8.87 1.59
CA GLU A 93 -8.35 9.93 2.59
C GLU A 93 -6.92 10.03 3.11
N GLU A 94 -6.29 11.22 3.00
CA GLU A 94 -4.93 11.45 3.52
C GLU A 94 -4.88 11.29 5.04
N GLU A 95 -5.89 11.85 5.71
CA GLU A 95 -6.17 11.63 7.13
C GLU A 95 -7.56 11.02 7.30
N TYR A 96 -7.69 10.01 8.15
CA TYR A 96 -8.98 9.38 8.46
C TYR A 96 -9.14 9.13 9.97
N GLU A 97 -10.37 9.09 10.44
CA GLU A 97 -10.66 8.73 11.83
C GLU A 97 -10.44 7.22 12.04
N GLY A 98 -9.50 6.91 12.93
CA GLY A 98 -9.29 5.56 13.42
C GLY A 98 -10.23 5.22 14.59
N SER A 99 -10.03 4.05 15.16
CA SER A 99 -10.63 3.72 16.45
C SER A 99 -10.24 4.76 17.51
N GLY A 100 -11.23 5.17 18.32
CA GLY A 100 -11.03 6.05 19.49
C GLY A 100 -10.78 7.51 19.14
N GLU A 101 -11.40 8.01 18.07
CA GLU A 101 -11.40 9.42 17.65
C GLU A 101 -10.01 9.98 17.32
N MET A 102 -9.02 9.10 17.15
CA MET A 102 -7.68 9.52 16.77
C MET A 102 -7.52 9.56 15.26
N LYS A 103 -7.09 10.71 14.76
CA LYS A 103 -6.70 10.90 13.36
C LYS A 103 -5.51 10.00 12.98
N ARG A 104 -5.64 9.33 11.85
CA ARG A 104 -4.62 8.47 11.24
C ARG A 104 -4.19 9.04 9.92
N GLU A 105 -2.92 8.92 9.62
CA GLU A 105 -2.41 9.19 8.29
C GLU A 105 -2.51 7.94 7.41
N ALA A 106 -2.81 8.14 6.13
CA ALA A 106 -2.72 7.09 5.13
C ALA A 106 -1.28 6.57 4.99
N LYS A 107 -1.19 5.25 4.89
CA LYS A 107 0.05 4.52 4.65
C LYS A 107 -0.09 3.62 3.43
N HIS A 108 1.02 3.43 2.74
CA HIS A 108 1.16 2.53 1.61
C HIS A 108 2.03 1.34 2.02
N ASN A 109 1.64 0.14 1.62
CA ASN A 109 2.32 -1.08 1.99
C ASN A 109 3.03 -1.67 0.78
N LEU A 110 4.25 -2.15 1.00
CA LEU A 110 5.05 -2.90 0.06
C LEU A 110 5.50 -4.19 0.72
N PHE A 111 5.56 -5.29 -0.02
CA PHE A 111 6.26 -6.47 0.50
C PHE A 111 7.74 -6.13 0.64
N ALA A 112 8.36 -6.50 1.77
CA ALA A 112 9.77 -6.21 2.01
C ALA A 112 10.66 -6.77 0.88
N ARG A 113 10.31 -7.94 0.33
CA ARG A 113 11.01 -8.51 -0.83
C ARG A 113 11.06 -7.55 -2.02
N GLN A 114 9.99 -6.82 -2.31
CA GLN A 114 9.95 -5.88 -3.44
C GLN A 114 11.03 -4.79 -3.32
N VAL A 115 11.38 -4.42 -2.09
CA VAL A 115 12.31 -3.35 -1.77
C VAL A 115 13.74 -3.87 -1.58
N TYR A 116 13.91 -5.06 -1.02
CA TYR A 116 15.23 -5.60 -0.66
C TYR A 116 15.79 -6.64 -1.64
N ASP A 117 14.98 -7.24 -2.51
CA ASP A 117 15.47 -8.17 -3.54
C ASP A 117 16.15 -7.36 -4.65
N GLU A 118 17.47 -7.55 -4.79
CA GLU A 118 18.31 -6.87 -5.77
C GLU A 118 18.01 -7.33 -7.21
N ASN A 119 17.37 -8.48 -7.38
CA ASN A 119 16.96 -8.97 -8.71
C ASN A 119 15.71 -8.25 -9.24
N LEU A 120 14.98 -7.53 -8.37
CA LEU A 120 13.80 -6.77 -8.76
C LEU A 120 14.23 -5.36 -9.17
N ASN A 121 14.23 -5.13 -10.48
CA ASN A 121 14.85 -3.97 -11.12
C ASN A 121 13.90 -2.76 -11.19
N THR A 122 13.43 -2.30 -10.03
CA THR A 122 12.52 -1.16 -9.91
C THR A 122 13.28 0.10 -9.53
N ASP A 123 13.00 1.22 -10.20
CA ASP A 123 13.53 2.52 -9.80
C ASP A 123 12.58 3.22 -8.81
N ILE A 124 11.28 3.20 -9.12
CA ILE A 124 10.24 3.87 -8.33
C ILE A 124 8.98 3.02 -8.13
N TYR A 125 8.27 3.30 -7.05
CA TYR A 125 6.92 2.81 -6.81
C TYR A 125 5.91 3.93 -7.07
N LEU A 126 4.92 3.66 -7.92
CA LEU A 126 3.76 4.52 -8.12
C LEU A 126 2.62 4.05 -7.21
N MET A 127 2.29 4.84 -6.19
CA MET A 127 1.29 4.49 -5.19
C MET A 127 -0.10 4.95 -5.62
N MET A 128 -1.06 4.03 -5.57
CA MET A 128 -2.42 4.26 -6.00
C MET A 128 -3.43 3.61 -5.04
N HIS A 129 -4.65 4.13 -5.05
CA HIS A 129 -5.77 3.57 -4.32
C HIS A 129 -6.98 3.42 -5.23
N LEU A 130 -7.56 2.22 -5.28
CA LEU A 130 -8.76 1.94 -6.03
C LEU A 130 -9.96 1.90 -5.09
N ARG A 131 -10.85 2.87 -5.25
CA ARG A 131 -12.19 2.81 -4.68
C ARG A 131 -13.06 1.91 -5.54
N THR A 132 -13.77 1.00 -4.90
CA THR A 132 -14.69 0.04 -5.54
C THR A 132 -16.07 0.07 -4.90
N PRO A 133 -17.11 -0.43 -5.57
CA PRO A 133 -18.43 -0.60 -4.96
C PRO A 133 -18.41 -1.56 -3.77
N ASN A 134 -19.36 -1.40 -2.83
CA ASN A 134 -19.52 -2.28 -1.66
C ASN A 134 -19.69 -3.75 -2.05
N LYS A 135 -20.41 -4.02 -3.14
CA LYS A 135 -20.47 -5.35 -3.75
C LYS A 135 -19.36 -5.45 -4.79
N TYR A 136 -18.19 -5.90 -4.35
CA TYR A 136 -17.04 -6.08 -5.22
C TYR A 136 -17.32 -7.21 -6.22
N LYS A 137 -17.68 -6.84 -7.45
CA LYS A 137 -17.81 -7.76 -8.58
C LYS A 137 -16.98 -7.20 -9.72
N MET A 138 -16.03 -7.99 -10.20
CA MET A 138 -15.20 -7.65 -11.35
C MET A 138 -15.89 -8.11 -12.65
N PRO A 139 -15.83 -7.33 -13.75
CA PRO A 139 -15.40 -5.93 -13.82
C PRO A 139 -16.49 -4.93 -13.37
N GLY A 140 -17.65 -5.44 -12.94
CA GLY A 140 -18.76 -4.63 -12.47
C GLY A 140 -19.74 -4.29 -13.59
N THR A 141 -20.33 -3.09 -13.55
CA THR A 141 -21.17 -2.57 -14.64
C THR A 141 -20.87 -1.09 -14.92
N GLU A 142 -21.20 -0.63 -16.13
CA GLU A 142 -21.05 0.78 -16.54
C GLU A 142 -21.73 1.77 -15.59
N ARG A 143 -22.84 1.37 -14.96
CA ARG A 143 -23.66 2.21 -14.07
C ARG A 143 -23.05 2.39 -12.69
N GLN A 144 -22.04 1.60 -12.30
CA GLN A 144 -21.43 1.71 -10.98
C GLN A 144 -20.50 2.93 -10.90
N ARG A 145 -20.94 3.97 -10.18
CA ARG A 145 -20.23 5.26 -10.04
C ARG A 145 -19.11 5.26 -8.99
N SER A 146 -19.05 4.27 -8.11
CA SER A 146 -18.06 4.23 -7.02
C SER A 146 -16.65 3.87 -7.47
N TRP A 147 -16.47 3.43 -8.71
CA TRP A 147 -15.15 3.10 -9.23
C TRP A 147 -14.36 4.36 -9.51
N CYS A 148 -13.28 4.55 -8.75
CA CYS A 148 -12.37 5.69 -8.90
C CYS A 148 -10.96 5.23 -8.51
N LEU A 149 -9.98 5.59 -9.32
CA LEU A 149 -8.57 5.36 -9.03
C LEU A 149 -7.93 6.67 -8.58
N TYR A 150 -7.29 6.65 -7.43
CA TYR A 150 -6.60 7.78 -6.83
C TYR A 150 -5.09 7.58 -7.02
N VAL A 151 -4.41 8.55 -7.62
CA VAL A 151 -2.96 8.52 -7.86
C VAL A 151 -2.26 9.25 -6.71
N CYS A 152 -1.84 8.51 -5.70
CA CYS A 152 -1.37 9.06 -4.42
C CYS A 152 0.01 9.72 -4.52
N GLY A 153 0.83 9.35 -5.51
CA GLY A 153 2.18 9.88 -5.68
C GLY A 153 3.20 8.77 -5.91
N TRP A 154 4.48 9.14 -5.97
CA TRP A 154 5.57 8.20 -6.23
C TRP A 154 6.71 8.34 -5.23
N VAL A 155 7.55 7.32 -5.12
CA VAL A 155 8.76 7.32 -4.29
C VAL A 155 9.80 6.37 -4.87
N SER A 156 11.09 6.71 -4.77
CA SER A 156 12.19 5.83 -5.18
C SER A 156 12.32 4.60 -4.29
N LYS A 157 12.79 3.49 -4.86
CA LYS A 157 13.02 2.23 -4.13
C LYS A 157 13.97 2.44 -2.93
N GLU A 158 15.06 3.17 -3.13
CA GLU A 158 16.05 3.45 -2.08
C GLU A 158 15.49 4.33 -0.96
N ARG A 159 14.62 5.30 -1.27
CA ARG A 159 13.99 6.10 -0.22
C ARG A 159 12.99 5.28 0.59
N VAL A 160 12.26 4.36 -0.03
CA VAL A 160 11.44 3.39 0.72
C VAL A 160 12.32 2.54 1.64
N LYS A 161 13.45 2.04 1.15
CA LYS A 161 14.39 1.22 1.93
C LYS A 161 14.91 1.96 3.16
N ARG A 162 15.21 3.25 3.03
CA ARG A 162 15.72 4.09 4.14
C ARG A 162 14.63 4.53 5.12
N GLU A 163 13.48 4.99 4.63
CA GLU A 163 12.49 5.69 5.46
C GLU A 163 11.25 4.85 5.78
N GLY A 164 11.06 3.73 5.11
CA GLY A 164 9.94 2.83 5.33
C GLY A 164 10.01 2.13 6.69
N VAL A 165 8.85 1.97 7.33
CA VAL A 165 8.73 1.24 8.59
C VAL A 165 8.64 -0.25 8.27
N TYR A 166 9.72 -0.98 8.53
CA TYR A 166 9.73 -2.43 8.38
C TYR A 166 8.84 -3.09 9.44
N LEU A 167 7.98 -4.00 8.97
CA LEU A 167 7.03 -4.75 9.78
C LEU A 167 7.19 -6.24 9.48
N GLU A 168 7.45 -7.01 10.52
CA GLU A 168 7.56 -8.45 10.40
C GLU A 168 6.21 -9.11 10.11
N ARG A 169 6.25 -10.33 9.58
CA ARG A 169 5.07 -11.19 9.43
C ARG A 169 4.31 -11.30 10.76
N GLY A 170 3.01 -11.05 10.71
CA GLY A 170 2.13 -11.07 11.88
C GLY A 170 2.08 -9.75 12.65
N ALA A 171 2.89 -8.75 12.30
CA ALA A 171 2.72 -7.40 12.83
C ALA A 171 1.31 -6.89 12.55
N ILE A 172 0.76 -6.16 13.51
CA ILE A 172 -0.63 -5.71 13.48
C ILE A 172 -0.70 -4.29 12.91
N THR A 173 -1.65 -4.05 12.01
CA THR A 173 -2.00 -2.71 11.52
C THR A 173 -3.50 -2.44 11.59
N GLU A 174 -3.86 -1.16 11.52
CA GLU A 174 -5.24 -0.69 11.63
C GLU A 174 -5.77 -0.16 10.30
N ARG A 175 -7.02 -0.51 9.98
CA ARG A 175 -7.78 0.05 8.85
C ARG A 175 -9.15 0.51 9.34
N GLY A 176 -9.29 1.83 9.52
CA GLY A 176 -10.56 2.53 9.74
C GLY A 176 -11.48 1.89 10.79
N GLY A 177 -10.91 1.42 11.91
CA GLY A 177 -11.62 0.78 13.03
C GLY A 177 -11.47 -0.74 13.15
N SER A 178 -10.82 -1.39 12.17
CA SER A 178 -10.51 -2.83 12.21
C SER A 178 -9.00 -3.07 12.29
N TRP A 179 -8.60 -4.16 12.95
CA TRP A 179 -7.20 -4.57 13.09
C TRP A 179 -6.96 -5.87 12.34
N PHE A 180 -5.82 -5.99 11.67
CA PHE A 180 -5.45 -7.24 11.01
C PHE A 180 -3.93 -7.46 11.07
N PRO A 181 -3.49 -8.74 11.13
CA PRO A 181 -2.08 -9.07 11.03
C PRO A 181 -1.63 -9.12 9.56
N TYR A 182 -0.41 -8.64 9.29
CA TYR A 182 0.23 -8.82 7.99
C TYR A 182 0.56 -10.30 7.74
N ARG A 183 0.37 -10.74 6.48
CA ARG A 183 0.62 -12.11 6.04
C ARG A 183 2.08 -12.35 5.64
N GLY A 184 2.82 -11.29 5.30
CA GLY A 184 4.23 -11.32 4.91
C GLY A 184 5.05 -10.28 5.66
N GLN A 185 6.34 -10.18 5.32
CA GLN A 185 7.18 -9.05 5.75
C GLN A 185 6.82 -7.84 4.88
N GLU A 186 6.57 -6.71 5.51
CA GLU A 186 5.98 -5.54 4.86
C GLU A 186 6.76 -4.29 5.23
N ILE A 187 6.64 -3.26 4.40
CA ILE A 187 7.16 -1.94 4.63
C ILE A 187 5.98 -0.97 4.53
N GLU A 188 5.69 -0.27 5.63
CA GLU A 188 4.74 0.83 5.67
C GLU A 188 5.46 2.14 5.32
N PHE A 189 4.97 2.85 4.31
CA PHE A 189 5.46 4.17 3.91
C PHE A 189 4.37 5.22 4.08
N TYR A 190 4.70 6.33 4.75
CA TYR A 190 3.74 7.41 5.03
C TYR A 190 3.40 8.19 3.77
N HIS A 191 2.11 8.48 3.57
CA HIS A 191 1.63 9.17 2.38
C HIS A 191 2.24 10.57 2.22
N ARG A 192 2.39 11.34 3.32
CA ARG A 192 3.00 12.68 3.28
C ARG A 192 4.42 12.72 2.73
N ASN A 193 5.11 11.57 2.73
CA ASN A 193 6.48 11.47 2.26
C ASN A 193 6.58 11.17 0.76
N LEU A 194 5.46 10.87 0.08
CA LEU A 194 5.44 10.65 -1.37
C LEU A 194 5.69 11.96 -2.14
N ASN A 195 6.26 11.82 -3.33
CA ASN A 195 6.29 12.91 -4.31
C ASN A 195 4.92 13.02 -4.98
N PRO A 196 4.31 14.22 -5.00
CA PRO A 196 2.97 14.41 -5.55
C PRO A 196 2.96 14.22 -7.07
N ILE A 197 1.82 13.80 -7.59
CA ILE A 197 1.51 13.76 -9.03
C ILE A 197 0.24 14.56 -9.20
N LEU A 198 0.31 15.65 -9.96
CA LEU A 198 -0.85 16.54 -10.16
C LEU A 198 -1.65 16.11 -11.39
N LYS A 199 -0.98 15.57 -12.40
CA LYS A 199 -1.57 14.99 -13.61
C LYS A 199 -0.77 13.77 -14.06
N MET A 200 -1.40 12.85 -14.77
CA MET A 200 -0.74 11.59 -15.18
C MET A 200 0.49 11.84 -16.05
N GLU A 201 0.45 12.87 -16.90
CA GLU A 201 1.52 13.24 -17.81
C GLU A 201 2.79 13.69 -17.09
N ASP A 202 2.70 14.06 -15.79
CA ASP A 202 3.88 14.39 -14.99
C ASP A 202 4.83 13.18 -14.88
N LEU A 203 4.30 11.95 -14.96
CA LEU A 203 5.12 10.73 -14.98
C LEU A 203 6.05 10.68 -16.20
N LEU A 204 5.63 11.18 -17.37
CA LEU A 204 6.48 11.18 -18.56
C LEU A 204 7.70 12.09 -18.43
N ASN A 205 7.64 13.06 -17.52
CA ASN A 205 8.74 13.98 -17.26
C ASN A 205 9.72 13.46 -16.21
N LEU A 206 9.42 12.36 -15.52
CA LEU A 206 10.33 11.77 -14.54
C LEU A 206 11.55 11.21 -15.23
N THR A 207 12.72 11.63 -14.79
CA THR A 207 14.03 11.17 -15.27
C THR A 207 14.78 10.43 -14.18
N LEU A 208 15.87 9.75 -14.55
CA LEU A 208 16.78 9.14 -13.56
C LEU A 208 17.37 10.18 -12.61
N ILE A 209 17.53 11.44 -13.04
CA ILE A 209 18.01 12.53 -12.17
C ILE A 209 17.00 12.79 -11.04
N ASP A 210 15.70 12.78 -11.34
CA ASP A 210 14.64 12.94 -10.34
C ASP A 210 14.63 11.77 -9.36
N VAL A 211 14.87 10.55 -9.86
CA VAL A 211 15.01 9.37 -9.01
C VAL A 211 16.18 9.54 -8.05
N GLU A 212 17.38 9.88 -8.55
CA GLU A 212 18.57 10.12 -7.70
C GLU A 212 18.34 11.24 -6.68
N ALA A 213 17.66 12.32 -7.07
CA ALA A 213 17.32 13.40 -6.16
C ALA A 213 16.37 12.92 -5.04
N ASP A 214 15.36 12.11 -5.37
CA ASP A 214 14.48 11.52 -4.36
C ASP A 214 15.24 10.55 -3.44
N LYS A 215 16.20 9.78 -3.94
CA LYS A 215 17.02 8.89 -3.08
C LYS A 215 17.66 9.67 -1.94
N LEU A 216 18.04 10.93 -2.14
CA LEU A 216 18.73 11.77 -1.15
C LEU A 216 17.78 12.63 -0.30
N LYS A 217 16.49 12.71 -0.67
CA LYS A 217 15.51 13.56 0.00
C LYS A 217 15.18 13.01 1.39
N ASN A 218 15.33 13.84 2.43
CA ASN A 218 14.91 13.48 3.78
C ASN A 218 13.41 13.68 3.97
N GLY A 219 12.67 12.60 4.23
CA GLY A 219 11.27 12.65 4.60
C GLY A 219 11.02 13.06 6.05
N HIS A 220 9.74 13.10 6.42
CA HIS A 220 9.32 13.27 7.80
C HIS A 220 9.36 11.93 8.53
N TYR A 221 10.46 11.70 9.26
CA TYR A 221 10.74 10.50 10.05
C TYR A 221 9.92 10.36 11.34
N ASN A 222 9.18 11.41 11.73
CA ASN A 222 8.38 11.39 12.93
C ASN A 222 7.20 10.43 12.78
N LEU A 223 7.26 9.25 13.40
CA LEU A 223 6.10 8.38 13.50
C LEU A 223 4.91 9.17 14.05
N THR A 224 3.71 8.91 13.53
CA THR A 224 2.52 9.43 14.20
C THR A 224 2.51 8.89 15.63
N THR A 225 2.02 9.68 16.58
CA THR A 225 1.91 9.29 17.99
C THR A 225 1.32 7.88 18.16
N ILE A 226 0.37 7.55 17.30
CA ILE A 226 -0.41 6.33 17.41
C ILE A 226 0.29 5.14 16.74
N ASP A 227 1.03 5.37 15.66
CA ASP A 227 1.92 4.33 15.12
C ASP A 227 3.08 4.04 16.06
N ALA A 228 3.66 5.06 16.70
CA ALA A 228 4.69 4.86 17.71
C ALA A 228 4.21 3.94 18.84
N ILE A 229 2.97 4.16 19.33
CA ILE A 229 2.38 3.29 20.35
C ILE A 229 2.03 1.90 19.80
N ARG A 230 1.50 1.81 18.58
CA ARG A 230 1.22 0.51 17.94
C ARG A 230 2.49 -0.34 17.83
N ILE A 231 3.58 0.25 17.35
CA ILE A 231 4.89 -0.40 17.23
C ILE A 231 5.39 -0.80 18.63
N ALA A 232 5.32 0.11 19.61
CA ALA A 232 5.72 -0.22 20.97
C ALA A 232 4.90 -1.38 21.56
N MET A 233 3.59 -1.41 21.34
CA MET A 233 2.71 -2.50 21.81
C MET A 233 3.05 -3.83 21.13
N ASP A 234 3.39 -3.83 19.83
CA ASP A 234 3.85 -5.02 19.11
C ASP A 234 5.16 -5.55 19.72
N LEU A 235 6.12 -4.66 19.97
CA LEU A 235 7.40 -5.01 20.62
C LEU A 235 7.19 -5.52 22.07
N PHE A 236 6.26 -4.94 22.82
CA PHE A 236 5.90 -5.43 24.16
C PHE A 236 5.26 -6.82 24.10
N ALA A 237 4.33 -7.06 23.18
CA ALA A 237 3.70 -8.36 23.02
C ALA A 237 4.74 -9.45 22.69
N ARG A 238 5.81 -9.08 21.99
CA ARG A 238 6.95 -9.96 21.66
C ARG A 238 7.98 -10.11 22.78
N GLY A 239 7.79 -9.45 23.93
CA GLY A 239 8.72 -9.47 25.05
C GLY A 239 9.99 -8.64 24.85
N LEU A 240 10.06 -7.80 23.81
CA LEU A 240 11.20 -6.92 23.55
C LEU A 240 11.12 -5.62 24.36
N LEU A 241 9.92 -5.20 24.73
CA LEU A 241 9.69 -4.07 25.63
C LEU A 241 9.00 -4.54 26.91
N GLU A 242 9.22 -3.81 28.00
CA GLU A 242 8.53 -3.97 29.27
C GLU A 242 7.37 -2.97 29.41
N LYS A 243 6.47 -3.21 30.37
CA LYS A 243 5.32 -2.35 30.65
C LYS A 243 5.73 -0.89 30.91
N LYS A 244 6.84 -0.67 31.62
CA LYS A 244 7.39 0.66 31.92
C LYS A 244 7.77 1.44 30.65
N HIS A 245 8.25 0.76 29.61
CA HIS A 245 8.56 1.39 28.33
C HIS A 245 7.29 1.87 27.62
N ILE A 246 6.22 1.07 27.69
CA ILE A 246 4.93 1.45 27.11
C ILE A 246 4.30 2.63 27.85
N GLU A 247 4.36 2.65 29.18
CA GLU A 247 3.87 3.76 29.99
C GLU A 247 4.66 5.05 29.70
N PHE A 248 5.99 4.95 29.58
CA PHE A 248 6.83 6.08 29.17
C PHE A 248 6.40 6.66 27.82
N ILE A 249 6.23 5.81 26.80
CA ILE A 249 5.84 6.25 25.45
C ILE A 249 4.45 6.89 25.49
N LYS A 250 3.48 6.29 26.19
CA LYS A 250 2.12 6.85 26.35
C LYS A 250 2.12 8.24 26.99
N ASN A 251 2.93 8.41 28.04
CA ASN A 251 3.05 9.69 28.74
C ASN A 251 3.67 10.75 27.84
N LYS A 252 4.75 10.42 27.10
CA LYS A 252 5.39 11.33 26.15
C LYS A 252 4.48 11.67 24.96
N ALA A 253 3.64 10.73 24.56
CA ALA A 253 2.68 10.85 23.48
C ALA A 253 1.41 11.64 23.85
N GLY A 254 1.20 12.00 25.12
CA GLY A 254 0.01 12.73 25.58
C GLY A 254 -1.29 11.95 25.45
N ILE A 255 -1.26 10.61 25.43
CA ILE A 255 -2.45 9.79 25.28
C ILE A 255 -3.11 9.55 26.64
N VAL A 256 -4.28 10.16 26.86
CA VAL A 256 -5.10 10.02 28.08
C VAL A 256 -6.50 9.50 27.70
N GLY A 257 -7.09 8.57 28.45
CA GLY A 257 -8.50 8.17 28.27
C GLY A 257 -8.79 7.11 27.18
N ALA A 258 -9.87 7.29 26.40
CA ALA A 258 -10.56 6.29 25.55
C ALA A 258 -9.66 5.45 24.61
N ALA A 259 -8.54 6.03 24.19
CA ALA A 259 -7.38 5.35 23.61
C ALA A 259 -7.03 4.00 24.26
N TYR A 260 -7.08 3.95 25.59
CA TYR A 260 -6.72 2.81 26.43
C TYR A 260 -7.52 1.53 26.12
N LEU A 261 -8.79 1.67 25.69
CA LEU A 261 -9.66 0.52 25.37
C LEU A 261 -9.22 -0.20 24.09
N ILE A 262 -8.74 0.54 23.09
CA ILE A 262 -8.23 -0.02 21.83
C ILE A 262 -6.95 -0.81 22.09
N PHE A 263 -6.07 -0.28 22.93
CA PHE A 263 -4.81 -0.93 23.27
C PHE A 263 -5.00 -2.17 24.16
N LYS A 264 -6.05 -2.23 24.99
CA LYS A 264 -6.46 -3.47 25.66
C LYS A 264 -6.81 -4.56 24.66
N SER A 265 -7.60 -4.23 23.63
CA SER A 265 -8.00 -5.17 22.57
C SER A 265 -6.82 -5.66 21.73
N ILE A 266 -5.86 -4.78 21.39
CA ILE A 266 -4.61 -5.18 20.72
C ILE A 266 -3.77 -6.09 21.62
N SER A 267 -3.66 -5.80 22.93
CA SER A 267 -2.92 -6.65 23.86
C SER A 267 -3.56 -8.03 24.07
N ALA A 268 -4.89 -8.11 23.95
CA ALA A 268 -5.64 -9.36 24.01
C ALA A 268 -5.48 -10.15 22.70
N PHE A 269 -5.56 -9.48 21.55
CA PHE A 269 -5.33 -10.08 20.24
C PHE A 269 -3.88 -10.55 20.07
N GLY A 270 -2.90 -9.76 20.48
CA GLY A 270 -1.48 -10.14 20.48
C GLY A 270 -1.23 -11.36 21.37
N ARG A 271 -1.85 -11.42 22.56
CA ARG A 271 -1.80 -12.61 23.42
C ARG A 271 -2.47 -13.84 22.79
N MET A 272 -3.62 -13.68 22.13
CA MET A 272 -4.28 -14.76 21.40
C MET A 272 -3.47 -15.27 20.21
N VAL A 273 -2.84 -14.38 19.42
CA VAL A 273 -1.98 -14.76 18.28
C VAL A 273 -0.72 -15.49 18.77
N ILE A 274 -0.17 -15.10 19.92
CA ILE A 274 0.98 -15.78 20.53
C ILE A 274 0.57 -17.15 21.09
N GLN A 275 -0.56 -17.25 21.81
CA GLN A 275 -1.07 -18.52 22.33
C GLN A 275 -1.44 -19.50 21.19
N GLY A 276 -2.08 -19.01 20.12
CA GLY A 276 -2.37 -19.82 18.94
C GLY A 276 -1.12 -20.24 18.15
N LYS A 277 0.01 -19.53 18.28
CA LYS A 277 1.30 -20.01 17.77
C LYS A 277 1.93 -21.06 18.67
N THR A 278 1.83 -20.95 20.00
CA THR A 278 2.36 -21.98 20.91
C THR A 278 1.58 -23.30 20.84
N ASP A 279 0.29 -23.26 20.50
CA ASP A 279 -0.55 -24.46 20.39
C ASP A 279 -0.39 -25.21 19.05
N ASN A 280 0.22 -24.59 18.03
CA ASN A 280 0.53 -25.22 16.74
C ASN A 280 1.97 -25.76 16.66
N TYR A 281 2.72 -25.74 17.77
CA TYR A 281 4.05 -26.35 17.92
C TYR A 281 4.06 -27.36 19.08
N LYS A 282 2.97 -28.12 19.24
CA LYS A 282 2.92 -29.33 20.08
C LYS A 282 2.45 -30.52 19.25
#